data_AF-A0A672JEN2-F1
#
_entry.id   AF-A0A672JEN2-F1
#
_cell.length_a   1.000
_cell.length_b   1.000
_cell.length_c   1.000
_cell.angle_alpha   90.00
_cell.angle_beta   90.00
_cell.angle_gamma   90.00
#
_symmetry.space_group_name_H-M   'P 1'
#
loop_
_entity.id
_entity.type
_entity.pdbx_description
1 polymer ?
#
loop_
_entity_poly.entity_id
_entity_poly.type
_entity_poly.pdbx_seq_one_letter_code
_entity_poly.pdbx_strand_id
1 'polypeptide(L)'
;MDDQELGFKAGDVIEVVDATNKEWWWGRMVDSEGWFPASFVRLRVNQDEPMEEYLAHLEEAQAGGEDRASLGLLLGPGLPCKEQMRTNVINEIMSTERDYIKHLKDICEGYIKQCRKRTDMFTEEQLRTIFGNIEDIYRFQRKFLKGLEKKFNKEQPHLSEIGCCFLEYQTDFQIYSEYCNNHPNACIQLSKLMKGNKYVFFFEACRLLQKMIDISLDGFLLTPVQKICKYPLQLGLQDVEAALNAMKNVARLINERKRRLENIDKIAQWQSSIEDWEGEDVLSRSSELIFSGELTKLSQPQAKSQQRMFFLFDHQMVFCKKVTFYGVICCYKGRVDMDHMEVTDLEDGKEKDFNISVKNALKLRSLCGDEVHLLCAKKPELKQRWLRAFADERRQVQHDQETEQNRSITAGNRTRLLLRSYRDRTALNKGPRTPYSQSPPYNKP
;
A
#
# COMPACT_ATOMS: atom_id res chain seq x y z
N MET A 1 5.01 -21.27 -7.01
CA MET A 1 5.89 -21.08 -5.84
C MET A 1 6.79 -22.28 -5.84
N ASP A 2 8.10 -22.09 -5.72
CA ASP A 2 8.99 -23.23 -5.52
C ASP A 2 8.61 -23.91 -4.21
N ASP A 3 8.52 -25.25 -4.20
CA ASP A 3 8.06 -26.06 -3.05
C ASP A 3 9.02 -25.97 -1.82
N GLN A 4 10.05 -25.13 -1.88
CA GLN A 4 11.03 -24.90 -0.82
C GLN A 4 11.02 -23.46 -0.28
N GLU A 5 10.16 -22.56 -0.79
CA GLU A 5 10.03 -21.18 -0.29
C GLU A 5 8.93 -21.08 0.79
N LEU A 6 9.24 -20.37 1.87
CA LEU A 6 8.31 -20.11 2.96
C LEU A 6 7.51 -18.81 2.67
N GLY A 7 6.22 -18.95 2.40
CA GLY A 7 5.31 -17.81 2.21
C GLY A 7 4.70 -17.32 3.53
N PHE A 8 4.82 -16.02 3.83
CA PHE A 8 4.32 -15.39 5.06
C PHE A 8 3.69 -14.03 4.80
N LYS A 9 2.94 -13.51 5.77
CA LYS A 9 2.32 -12.18 5.79
C LYS A 9 3.00 -11.28 6.81
N ALA A 10 2.81 -9.97 6.63
CA ALA A 10 3.34 -8.98 7.58
C ALA A 10 2.71 -9.18 8.98
N GLY A 11 3.55 -9.44 9.97
CA GLY A 11 3.15 -9.71 11.35
C GLY A 11 3.28 -11.17 11.78
N ASP A 12 3.46 -12.09 10.83
CA ASP A 12 3.69 -13.52 11.13
C ASP A 12 5.01 -13.72 11.87
N VAL A 13 5.03 -14.73 12.74
CA VAL A 13 6.20 -15.10 13.55
C VAL A 13 6.87 -16.30 12.91
N ILE A 14 8.17 -16.18 12.66
CA ILE A 14 8.98 -17.21 12.01
C ILE A 14 10.12 -17.58 12.96
N GLU A 15 10.22 -18.87 13.30
CA GLU A 15 11.38 -19.42 13.99
C GLU A 15 12.52 -19.58 12.98
N VAL A 16 13.67 -18.94 13.23
CA VAL A 16 14.84 -19.04 12.33
C VAL A 16 15.66 -20.27 12.70
N VAL A 17 15.71 -21.24 11.78
CA VAL A 17 16.40 -22.53 11.98
C VAL A 17 17.83 -22.48 11.44
N ASP A 18 18.05 -21.82 10.30
CA ASP A 18 19.39 -21.62 9.72
C ASP A 18 19.54 -20.18 9.20
N ALA A 19 20.57 -19.48 9.68
CA ALA A 19 20.95 -18.12 9.28
C ALA A 19 22.40 -18.04 8.75
N THR A 20 22.96 -19.16 8.29
CA THR A 20 24.35 -19.24 7.79
C THR A 20 24.57 -18.37 6.54
N ASN A 21 23.54 -18.22 5.71
CA ASN A 21 23.56 -17.33 4.55
C ASN A 21 23.08 -15.92 4.94
N LYS A 22 23.69 -14.88 4.35
CA LYS A 22 23.39 -13.47 4.66
C LYS A 22 22.04 -12.98 4.11
N GLU A 23 21.54 -13.59 3.04
CA GLU A 23 20.37 -13.10 2.30
C GLU A 23 19.15 -14.01 2.46
N TRP A 24 19.37 -15.32 2.58
CA TRP A 24 18.31 -16.33 2.65
C TRP A 24 18.46 -17.19 3.90
N TRP A 25 17.42 -17.25 4.71
CA TRP A 25 17.38 -18.03 5.95
C TRP A 25 16.36 -19.16 5.83
N TRP A 26 16.61 -20.28 6.51
CA TRP A 26 15.63 -21.36 6.65
C TRP A 26 14.81 -21.12 7.91
N GLY A 27 13.49 -21.15 7.77
CA GLY A 27 12.58 -20.86 8.88
C GLY A 27 11.43 -21.82 8.98
N ARG A 28 10.81 -21.82 10.16
CA ARG A 28 9.66 -22.64 10.49
C ARG A 28 8.53 -21.76 11.03
N MET A 29 7.33 -22.01 10.53
CA MET A 29 6.05 -21.55 11.05
C MET A 29 5.23 -22.78 11.48
N VAL A 30 4.11 -22.56 12.17
CA VAL A 30 3.28 -23.64 12.75
C VAL A 30 2.96 -24.76 11.75
N ASP A 31 2.66 -24.42 10.50
CA ASP A 31 2.20 -25.37 9.48
C ASP A 31 3.15 -25.55 8.28
N SER A 32 4.33 -24.90 8.28
CA SER A 32 5.22 -24.88 7.11
C SER A 32 6.67 -24.50 7.46
N GLU A 33 7.63 -25.05 6.71
CA GLU A 33 9.04 -24.65 6.75
C GLU A 33 9.57 -24.40 5.34
N GLY A 34 10.61 -23.57 5.23
CA GLY A 34 11.20 -23.23 3.94
C GLY A 34 12.19 -22.07 4.00
N TRP A 35 12.79 -21.77 2.86
CA TRP A 35 13.65 -20.62 2.67
C TRP A 35 12.84 -19.32 2.61
N PHE A 36 13.30 -18.30 3.32
CA PHE A 36 12.76 -16.94 3.23
C PHE A 36 13.88 -15.90 3.20
N PRO A 37 13.67 -14.76 2.53
CA PRO A 37 14.67 -13.71 2.47
C PRO A 37 14.79 -12.97 3.81
N ALA A 38 16.00 -12.92 4.38
CA ALA A 38 16.30 -12.26 5.65
C ALA A 38 15.94 -10.76 5.64
N SER A 39 15.98 -10.14 4.46
CA SER A 39 15.66 -8.72 4.25
C SER A 39 14.17 -8.37 4.44
N PHE A 40 13.29 -9.37 4.47
CA PHE A 40 11.84 -9.21 4.64
C PHE A 40 11.39 -9.39 6.08
N VAL A 41 12.28 -9.85 6.96
CA VAL A 41 11.99 -10.10 8.37
C VAL A 41 12.76 -9.13 9.26
N ARG A 42 12.40 -9.16 10.54
CA ARG A 42 13.08 -8.43 11.59
C ARG A 42 13.27 -9.39 12.76
N LEU A 43 14.52 -9.56 13.18
CA LEU A 43 14.84 -10.28 14.40
C LEU A 43 14.19 -9.59 15.60
N ARG A 44 13.51 -10.39 16.43
CA ARG A 44 12.97 -9.90 17.70
C ARG A 44 14.13 -9.53 18.63
N VAL A 45 13.91 -8.47 19.42
CA VAL A 45 14.79 -8.11 20.53
C VAL A 45 14.35 -8.95 21.74
N ASN A 46 15.28 -9.32 22.63
CA ASN A 46 15.04 -10.21 23.77
C ASN A 46 14.62 -11.63 23.34
N GLN A 47 15.47 -12.31 22.56
CA GLN A 47 15.17 -13.64 22.00
C GLN A 47 15.24 -14.78 23.03
N ASP A 48 15.91 -14.57 24.14
CA ASP A 48 16.18 -15.62 25.14
C ASP A 48 15.02 -15.83 26.13
N GLU A 49 13.85 -15.17 25.92
CA GLU A 49 12.85 -15.06 26.98
C GLU A 49 11.40 -15.27 26.52
N PRO A 50 10.61 -16.06 27.27
CA PRO A 50 9.22 -16.34 26.97
C PRO A 50 8.36 -15.10 27.27
N MET A 51 8.24 -14.21 26.28
CA MET A 51 7.30 -13.07 26.28
C MET A 51 5.87 -13.51 26.60
N GLU A 52 5.49 -14.74 26.28
CA GLU A 52 4.18 -15.32 26.57
C GLU A 52 3.98 -15.59 28.07
N GLU A 53 5.00 -16.08 28.78
CA GLU A 53 4.95 -16.21 30.26
C GLU A 53 4.92 -14.82 30.92
N TYR A 54 5.68 -13.85 30.40
CA TYR A 54 5.69 -12.49 30.95
C TYR A 54 4.35 -11.76 30.77
N LEU A 55 3.71 -11.89 29.59
CA LEU A 55 2.40 -11.32 29.31
C LEU A 55 1.30 -12.01 30.13
N ALA A 56 1.35 -13.33 30.28
CA ALA A 56 0.42 -14.08 31.14
C ALA A 56 0.53 -13.64 32.61
N HIS A 57 1.75 -13.47 33.13
CA HIS A 57 1.96 -12.99 34.50
C HIS A 57 1.58 -11.52 34.70
N LEU A 58 1.64 -10.68 33.67
CA LEU A 58 1.13 -9.30 33.72
C LEU A 58 -0.40 -9.23 33.77
N GLU A 59 -1.10 -10.13 33.08
CA GLU A 59 -2.55 -10.27 33.17
C GLU A 59 -2.98 -10.78 34.56
N GLU A 60 -2.24 -11.74 35.12
CA GLU A 60 -2.46 -12.25 36.48
C GLU A 60 -2.16 -11.19 37.56
N ALA A 61 -1.07 -10.43 37.42
CA ALA A 61 -0.68 -9.38 38.35
C ALA A 61 -1.56 -8.11 38.26
N GLN A 62 -2.27 -7.90 37.15
CA GLN A 62 -3.30 -6.86 37.07
C GLN A 62 -4.63 -7.30 37.70
N ALA A 63 -4.87 -8.61 37.84
CA ALA A 63 -6.05 -9.17 38.49
C ALA A 63 -5.88 -9.35 40.02
N GLY A 64 -4.66 -9.56 40.51
CA GLY A 64 -4.33 -9.63 41.93
C GLY A 64 -3.65 -8.35 42.42
N GLY A 65 -4.29 -7.61 43.32
CA GLY A 65 -3.75 -6.38 43.92
C GLY A 65 -2.57 -6.61 44.87
N GLU A 66 -1.48 -7.21 44.40
CA GLU A 66 -0.24 -7.39 45.16
C GLU A 66 0.85 -6.39 44.75
N ASP A 67 1.68 -6.06 45.73
CA ASP A 67 2.64 -4.95 45.70
C ASP A 67 3.76 -5.15 44.66
N ARG A 68 4.07 -4.10 43.89
CA ARG A 68 5.05 -4.12 42.77
C ARG A 68 6.46 -4.57 43.20
N ALA A 69 6.79 -4.44 44.49
CA ALA A 69 8.07 -4.83 45.05
C ALA A 69 8.25 -6.36 45.17
N SER A 70 7.16 -7.12 45.25
CA SER A 70 7.20 -8.58 45.47
C SER A 70 7.41 -9.38 44.17
N LEU A 71 7.07 -8.82 43.02
CA LEU A 71 7.30 -9.43 41.69
C LEU A 71 8.79 -9.57 41.33
N GLY A 72 9.64 -8.68 41.87
CA GLY A 72 11.09 -8.74 41.68
C GLY A 72 11.77 -9.88 42.44
N LEU A 73 11.10 -10.51 43.40
CA LEU A 73 11.65 -11.63 44.19
C LEU A 73 11.24 -13.01 43.64
N LEU A 74 10.14 -13.11 42.89
CA LEU A 74 9.64 -14.37 42.31
C LEU A 74 10.32 -14.73 40.97
N LEU A 75 10.73 -13.72 40.21
CA LEU A 75 11.46 -13.88 38.96
C LEU A 75 12.95 -14.06 39.29
N GLY A 76 13.47 -15.27 39.13
CA GLY A 76 14.86 -15.60 39.41
C GLY A 76 15.88 -14.71 38.66
N PRO A 77 17.18 -14.83 38.97
CA PRO A 77 18.24 -13.89 38.55
C PRO A 77 18.56 -13.84 37.04
N GLY A 78 17.69 -14.39 36.18
CA GLY A 78 17.88 -14.48 34.73
C GLY A 78 16.85 -13.77 33.86
N LEU A 79 15.75 -13.22 34.41
CA LEU A 79 14.73 -12.49 33.63
C LEU A 79 14.91 -10.96 33.81
N PRO A 80 15.29 -10.20 32.76
CA PRO A 80 15.30 -8.76 32.76
C PRO A 80 13.92 -8.20 33.10
N CYS A 81 13.88 -7.27 34.04
CA CYS A 81 12.67 -6.54 34.38
C CYS A 81 12.15 -5.76 33.15
N LYS A 82 10.84 -5.43 33.14
CA LYS A 82 10.17 -4.63 32.08
C LYS A 82 10.99 -3.43 31.59
N GLU A 83 11.68 -2.78 32.51
CA GLU A 83 12.51 -1.60 32.27
C GLU A 83 13.75 -1.93 31.44
N GLN A 84 14.39 -3.07 31.67
CA GLN A 84 15.52 -3.52 30.87
C GLN A 84 15.09 -3.89 29.45
N MET A 85 13.95 -4.57 29.30
CA MET A 85 13.39 -4.88 27.97
C MET A 85 13.08 -3.60 27.19
N ARG A 86 12.42 -2.63 27.84
CA ARG A 86 12.14 -1.31 27.24
C ARG A 86 13.42 -0.55 26.89
N THR A 87 14.42 -0.61 27.75
CA THR A 87 15.76 -0.03 27.50
C THR A 87 16.39 -0.61 26.24
N ASN A 88 16.35 -1.94 26.07
CA ASN A 88 16.89 -2.62 24.89
C ASN A 88 16.19 -2.14 23.61
N VAL A 89 14.86 -2.07 23.60
CA VAL A 89 14.08 -1.60 22.44
C VAL A 89 14.37 -0.14 22.11
N ILE A 90 14.43 0.75 23.12
CA ILE A 90 14.73 2.18 22.91
C ILE A 90 16.13 2.34 22.33
N ASN A 91 17.13 1.65 22.88
CA ASN A 91 18.50 1.71 22.39
C ASN A 91 18.61 1.18 20.95
N GLU A 92 17.90 0.10 20.62
CA GLU A 92 17.85 -0.45 19.27
C GLU A 92 17.18 0.52 18.28
N ILE A 93 16.07 1.19 18.65
CA ILE A 93 15.49 2.26 17.83
C ILE A 93 16.52 3.36 17.59
N MET A 94 17.17 3.87 18.64
CA MET A 94 18.13 4.96 18.53
C MET A 94 19.35 4.57 17.67
N SER A 95 19.87 3.36 17.83
CA SER A 95 21.00 2.86 17.04
C SER A 95 20.62 2.71 15.58
N THR A 96 19.54 1.97 15.30
CA THR A 96 19.09 1.70 13.92
C THR A 96 18.65 2.96 13.18
N GLU A 97 18.22 3.99 13.90
CA GLU A 97 17.91 5.31 13.35
C GLU A 97 19.17 6.08 12.92
N ARG A 98 20.23 6.05 13.73
CA ARG A 98 21.53 6.65 13.40
C ARG A 98 22.17 5.94 12.21
N ASP A 99 22.13 4.61 12.19
CA ASP A 99 22.65 3.81 11.08
C ASP A 99 21.90 4.12 9.78
N TYR A 100 20.57 4.20 9.85
CA TYR A 100 19.75 4.54 8.70
C TYR A 100 20.06 5.94 8.15
N ILE A 101 20.23 6.94 9.01
CA ILE A 101 20.64 8.29 8.58
C ILE A 101 22.05 8.29 7.98
N LYS A 102 22.96 7.48 8.51
CA LYS A 102 24.30 7.30 7.92
C LYS A 102 24.17 6.73 6.50
N HIS A 103 23.34 5.71 6.29
CA HIS A 103 23.10 5.15 4.96
C HIS A 103 22.51 6.18 3.99
N LEU A 104 21.51 6.95 4.42
CA LEU A 104 20.94 8.02 3.59
C LEU A 104 21.97 9.10 3.24
N LYS A 105 22.83 9.47 4.19
CA LYS A 105 23.94 10.40 3.96
C LYS A 105 24.92 9.85 2.93
N ASP A 106 25.32 8.60 3.07
CA ASP A 106 26.25 7.92 2.16
C ASP A 106 25.66 7.85 0.73
N ILE A 107 24.34 7.66 0.58
CA ILE A 107 23.65 7.74 -0.72
C ILE A 107 23.72 9.16 -1.30
N CYS A 108 23.37 10.18 -0.52
CA CYS A 108 23.31 11.56 -0.99
C CYS A 108 24.71 12.11 -1.33
N GLU A 109 25.70 11.89 -0.46
CA GLU A 109 27.04 12.45 -0.60
C GLU A 109 27.96 11.58 -1.47
N GLY A 110 27.83 10.26 -1.36
CA GLY A 110 28.70 9.29 -2.04
C GLY A 110 28.24 8.98 -3.47
N TYR A 111 26.93 8.85 -3.71
CA TYR A 111 26.40 8.52 -5.04
C TYR A 111 25.82 9.74 -5.75
N ILE A 112 24.76 10.37 -5.22
CA ILE A 112 24.01 11.41 -5.95
C ILE A 112 24.91 12.58 -6.33
N LYS A 113 25.72 13.06 -5.39
CA LYS A 113 26.66 14.16 -5.63
C LYS A 113 27.68 13.84 -6.72
N GLN A 114 28.15 12.60 -6.82
CA GLN A 114 29.10 12.21 -7.86
C GLN A 114 28.40 12.00 -9.20
N CYS A 115 27.20 11.42 -9.21
CA CYS A 115 26.42 11.24 -10.44
C CYS A 115 26.09 12.58 -11.10
N ARG A 116 25.68 13.60 -10.32
CA ARG A 116 25.41 14.96 -10.81
C ARG A 116 26.63 15.66 -11.43
N LYS A 117 27.85 15.29 -11.01
CA LYS A 117 29.09 15.83 -11.63
C LYS A 117 29.40 15.20 -12.98
N ARG A 118 28.86 14.00 -13.26
CA ARG A 118 29.09 13.23 -14.48
C ARG A 118 27.90 13.36 -15.43
N THR A 119 27.66 14.57 -15.91
CA THR A 119 26.60 14.86 -16.89
C THR A 119 26.82 14.15 -18.23
N ASP A 120 28.03 13.66 -18.49
CA ASP A 120 28.39 12.78 -19.61
C ASP A 120 27.88 11.34 -19.42
N MET A 121 27.60 10.92 -18.17
CA MET A 121 27.15 9.57 -17.84
C MET A 121 25.67 9.52 -17.46
N PHE A 122 25.16 10.54 -16.78
CA PHE A 122 23.80 10.53 -16.23
C PHE A 122 23.03 11.76 -16.68
N THR A 123 21.82 11.52 -17.18
CA THR A 123 20.83 12.59 -17.41
C THR A 123 20.06 12.89 -16.13
N GLU A 124 19.54 14.11 -16.00
CA GLU A 124 18.71 14.49 -14.85
C GLU A 124 17.47 13.60 -14.69
N GLU A 125 16.88 13.12 -15.79
CA GLU A 125 15.75 12.19 -15.75
C GLU A 125 16.15 10.83 -15.15
N GLN A 126 17.32 10.30 -15.53
CA GLN A 126 17.83 9.06 -14.95
C GLN A 126 18.12 9.22 -13.46
N LEU A 127 18.69 10.35 -13.04
CA LEU A 127 18.94 10.63 -11.62
C LEU A 127 17.63 10.71 -10.82
N ARG A 128 16.62 11.41 -11.35
CA ARG A 128 15.29 11.46 -10.73
C ARG A 128 14.65 10.07 -10.64
N THR A 129 14.81 9.24 -11.67
CA THR A 129 14.26 7.88 -11.68
C THR A 129 14.96 6.97 -10.68
N ILE A 130 16.29 7.00 -10.61
CA ILE A 130 17.08 6.11 -9.74
C ILE A 130 16.94 6.50 -8.26
N PHE A 131 17.04 7.79 -7.95
CA PHE A 131 17.13 8.26 -6.56
C PHE A 131 15.80 8.79 -6.00
N GLY A 132 14.82 9.09 -6.87
CA GLY A 132 13.52 9.60 -6.45
C GLY A 132 13.64 10.84 -5.56
N ASN A 133 12.87 10.85 -4.47
CA ASN A 133 12.87 11.88 -3.43
C ASN A 133 13.74 11.51 -2.20
N ILE A 134 14.79 10.68 -2.35
CA ILE A 134 15.59 10.22 -1.21
C ILE A 134 16.29 11.36 -0.45
N GLU A 135 16.61 12.47 -1.10
CA GLU A 135 17.16 13.66 -0.44
C GLU A 135 16.12 14.34 0.49
N ASP A 136 14.83 14.26 0.14
CA ASP A 136 13.75 14.72 1.01
C ASP A 136 13.61 13.80 2.22
N ILE A 137 13.67 12.49 2.01
CA ILE A 137 13.70 11.51 3.10
C ILE A 137 14.87 11.78 4.03
N TYR A 138 16.08 12.02 3.50
CA TYR A 138 17.25 12.34 4.30
C TYR A 138 17.07 13.62 5.14
N ARG A 139 16.52 14.68 4.54
CA ARG A 139 16.20 15.93 5.27
C ARG A 139 15.21 15.68 6.41
N PHE A 140 14.13 14.98 6.12
CA PHE A 140 13.11 14.61 7.10
C PHE A 140 13.71 13.76 8.23
N GLN A 141 14.44 12.69 7.88
CA GLN A 141 14.98 11.75 8.85
C GLN A 141 15.94 12.42 9.84
N ARG A 142 16.77 13.37 9.36
CA ARG A 142 17.62 14.18 10.25
C ARG A 142 16.81 15.02 11.24
N LYS A 143 15.66 15.56 10.84
CA LYS A 143 14.75 16.28 11.74
C LYS A 143 14.13 15.30 12.74
N PHE A 144 13.69 14.14 12.28
CA PHE A 144 13.10 13.10 13.11
C PHE A 144 14.06 12.56 14.18
N LEU A 145 15.29 12.18 13.81
CA LEU A 145 16.31 11.74 14.78
C LEU A 145 16.62 12.82 15.80
N LYS A 146 16.74 14.09 15.41
CA LYS A 146 16.91 15.19 16.37
C LYS A 146 15.74 15.29 17.35
N GLY A 147 14.52 15.00 16.91
CA GLY A 147 13.35 14.90 17.79
C GLY A 147 13.48 13.76 18.79
N LEU A 148 13.85 12.56 18.31
CA LEU A 148 14.10 11.39 19.15
C LEU A 148 15.21 11.63 20.18
N GLU A 149 16.34 12.21 19.77
CA GLU A 149 17.48 12.49 20.64
C GLU A 149 17.14 13.50 21.76
N LYS A 150 16.21 14.43 21.52
CA LYS A 150 15.71 15.33 22.57
C LYS A 150 14.84 14.62 23.61
N LYS A 151 14.13 13.57 23.21
CA LYS A 151 13.25 12.77 24.08
C LYS A 151 13.96 11.57 24.71
N PHE A 152 15.22 11.33 24.34
CA PHE A 152 16.02 10.22 24.83
C PHE A 152 16.70 10.55 26.16
N ASN A 153 16.41 9.75 27.19
CA ASN A 153 17.08 9.83 28.48
C ASN A 153 18.30 8.90 28.48
N LYS A 154 19.50 9.48 28.60
CA LYS A 154 20.77 8.72 28.58
C LYS A 154 21.01 7.91 29.86
N GLU A 155 20.55 8.43 30.99
CA GLU A 155 20.77 7.81 32.31
C GLU A 155 19.76 6.69 32.57
N GLN A 156 18.52 6.90 32.14
CA GLN A 156 17.43 5.94 32.28
C GLN A 156 16.69 5.78 30.94
N PRO A 157 17.23 5.00 29.99
CA PRO A 157 16.65 4.85 28.66
C PRO A 157 15.19 4.43 28.65
N HIS A 158 14.77 3.55 29.56
CA HIS A 158 13.37 3.13 29.70
C HIS A 158 12.39 4.29 29.99
N LEU A 159 12.82 5.42 30.55
CA LEU A 159 11.96 6.59 30.74
C LEU A 159 11.84 7.47 29.49
N SER A 160 12.48 7.13 28.37
CA SER A 160 12.40 7.95 27.16
C SER A 160 11.01 7.93 26.55
N GLU A 161 10.46 9.11 26.26
CA GLU A 161 9.13 9.31 25.66
C GLU A 161 9.18 9.46 24.15
N ILE A 162 9.91 8.57 23.46
CA ILE A 162 10.14 8.69 22.01
C ILE A 162 8.88 8.46 21.16
N GLY A 163 7.83 7.85 21.73
CA GLY A 163 6.55 7.60 21.06
C GLY A 163 5.84 8.87 20.57
N CYS A 164 5.93 9.97 21.33
CA CYS A 164 5.31 11.23 20.93
C CYS A 164 5.91 11.81 19.64
N CYS A 165 7.20 11.54 19.36
CA CYS A 165 7.83 11.95 18.10
C CYS A 165 7.13 11.28 16.90
N PHE A 166 6.78 10.00 16.98
CA PHE A 166 6.11 9.32 15.87
C PHE A 166 4.73 9.90 15.56
N LEU A 167 4.02 10.35 16.60
CA LEU A 167 2.73 11.03 16.44
C LEU A 167 2.89 12.42 15.82
N GLU A 168 3.86 13.21 16.31
CA GLU A 168 4.15 14.56 15.80
C GLU A 168 4.50 14.52 14.29
N TYR A 169 5.32 13.55 13.89
CA TYR A 169 5.84 13.42 12.52
C TYR A 169 5.02 12.49 11.61
N GLN A 170 3.85 12.01 12.05
CA GLN A 170 3.06 11.01 11.31
C GLN A 170 2.75 11.44 9.86
N THR A 171 2.45 12.71 9.64
CA THR A 171 2.13 13.24 8.31
C THR A 171 3.36 13.42 7.44
N ASP A 172 4.51 13.76 8.02
CA ASP A 172 5.79 13.88 7.29
C ASP A 172 6.24 12.54 6.69
N PHE A 173 5.93 11.40 7.32
CA PHE A 173 6.24 10.07 6.78
C PHE A 173 5.55 9.78 5.43
N GLN A 174 4.56 10.57 5.01
CA GLN A 174 3.87 10.39 3.72
C GLN A 174 4.80 10.53 2.51
N ILE A 175 5.95 11.19 2.66
CA ILE A 175 6.98 11.29 1.59
C ILE A 175 7.54 9.92 1.18
N TYR A 176 7.49 8.92 2.07
CA TYR A 176 7.90 7.54 1.76
C TYR A 176 6.97 6.89 0.72
N SER A 177 5.73 7.35 0.59
CA SER A 177 4.84 6.85 -0.47
C SER A 177 5.39 7.16 -1.85
N GLU A 178 5.84 8.40 -2.10
CA GLU A 178 6.46 8.79 -3.37
C GLU A 178 7.68 7.92 -3.67
N TYR A 179 8.53 7.68 -2.67
CA TYR A 179 9.71 6.83 -2.80
C TYR A 179 9.36 5.37 -3.14
N CYS A 180 8.48 4.75 -2.35
CA CYS A 180 8.08 3.35 -2.54
C CYS A 180 7.38 3.11 -3.89
N ASN A 181 6.63 4.09 -4.39
CA ASN A 181 5.98 4.01 -5.71
C ASN A 181 6.99 4.12 -6.86
N ASN A 182 8.07 4.89 -6.68
CA ASN A 182 9.12 5.03 -7.68
C ASN A 182 10.16 3.89 -7.64
N HIS A 183 10.35 3.23 -6.49
CA HIS A 183 11.40 2.23 -6.29
C HIS A 183 11.44 1.11 -7.35
N PRO A 184 10.30 0.54 -7.84
CA PRO A 184 10.34 -0.42 -8.94
C PRO A 184 10.98 0.14 -10.22
N ASN A 185 10.70 1.40 -10.57
CA ASN A 185 11.30 2.07 -11.72
C ASN A 185 12.80 2.31 -11.52
N ALA A 186 13.21 2.66 -10.29
CA ALA A 186 14.61 2.79 -9.92
C ALA A 186 15.37 1.48 -10.13
N CYS A 187 14.80 0.35 -9.68
CA CYS A 187 15.40 -0.98 -9.89
C CYS A 187 15.58 -1.28 -11.39
N ILE A 188 14.53 -1.09 -12.20
CA ILE A 188 14.59 -1.30 -13.66
C ILE A 188 15.68 -0.42 -14.29
N GLN A 189 15.73 0.85 -13.94
CA GLN A 189 16.68 1.80 -14.50
C GLN A 189 18.12 1.46 -14.09
N LEU A 190 18.34 1.10 -12.83
CA LEU A 190 19.65 0.71 -12.32
C LEU A 190 20.12 -0.60 -12.97
N SER A 191 19.27 -1.62 -13.06
CA SER A 191 19.58 -2.88 -13.75
C SER A 191 19.96 -2.66 -15.23
N LYS A 192 19.31 -1.70 -15.92
CA LYS A 192 19.69 -1.32 -17.29
C LYS A 192 21.08 -0.70 -17.35
N LEU A 193 21.42 0.21 -16.43
CA LEU A 193 22.74 0.85 -16.39
C LEU A 193 23.84 -0.13 -16.01
N MET A 194 23.58 -1.06 -15.08
CA MET A 194 24.54 -2.06 -14.62
C MET A 194 24.99 -3.05 -15.71
N LYS A 195 24.31 -3.09 -16.87
CA LYS A 195 24.79 -3.83 -18.06
C LYS A 195 26.04 -3.20 -18.70
N GLY A 196 26.31 -1.92 -18.44
CA GLY A 196 27.47 -1.22 -18.97
C GLY A 196 28.60 -1.16 -17.95
N ASN A 197 29.76 -1.73 -18.27
CA ASN A 197 30.95 -1.77 -17.39
C ASN A 197 31.32 -0.39 -16.82
N LYS A 198 31.16 0.70 -17.59
CA LYS A 198 31.45 2.07 -17.12
C LYS A 198 30.63 2.46 -15.87
N TYR A 199 29.38 2.02 -15.77
CA TYR A 199 28.52 2.30 -14.62
C TYR A 199 28.87 1.40 -13.43
N VAL A 200 29.17 0.14 -13.69
CA VAL A 200 29.63 -0.81 -12.66
C VAL A 200 30.88 -0.27 -11.96
N PHE A 201 31.91 0.11 -12.72
CA PHE A 201 33.13 0.69 -12.16
C PHE A 201 32.88 2.03 -11.47
N PHE A 202 32.00 2.86 -12.02
CA PHE A 202 31.66 4.15 -11.42
C PHE A 202 30.99 3.99 -10.05
N PHE A 203 29.99 3.11 -9.94
CA PHE A 203 29.29 2.88 -8.67
C PHE A 203 30.19 2.20 -7.64
N GLU A 204 31.07 1.29 -8.06
CA GLU A 204 32.05 0.68 -7.18
C GLU A 204 33.08 1.70 -6.68
N ALA A 205 33.56 2.60 -7.55
CA ALA A 205 34.43 3.69 -7.13
C ALA A 205 33.74 4.62 -6.13
N CYS A 206 32.47 4.95 -6.33
CA CYS A 206 31.69 5.74 -5.35
C CYS A 206 31.59 5.02 -4.00
N ARG A 207 31.35 3.70 -4.02
CA ARG A 207 31.28 2.84 -2.82
C ARG A 207 32.57 2.89 -2.01
N LEU A 208 33.70 2.68 -2.67
CA LEU A 208 35.03 2.64 -2.05
C LEU A 208 35.46 4.01 -1.52
N LEU A 209 35.22 5.10 -2.28
CA LEU A 209 35.61 6.46 -1.87
C LEU A 209 34.88 6.92 -0.61
N GLN A 210 33.60 6.57 -0.47
CA GLN A 210 32.79 6.91 0.69
C GLN A 210 32.98 5.91 1.86
N LYS A 211 33.81 4.87 1.68
CA LYS A 211 34.05 3.78 2.65
C LYS A 211 32.75 3.13 3.13
N MET A 212 31.86 2.88 2.17
CA MET A 212 30.58 2.22 2.44
C MET A 212 30.80 0.73 2.69
N ILE A 213 29.90 0.14 3.48
CA ILE A 213 29.81 -1.31 3.64
C ILE A 213 29.59 -2.00 2.29
N ASP A 214 29.92 -3.29 2.21
CA ASP A 214 29.82 -4.09 0.99
C ASP A 214 28.37 -4.47 0.69
N ILE A 215 27.57 -3.44 0.43
CA ILE A 215 26.18 -3.51 -0.02
C ILE A 215 26.12 -2.74 -1.34
N SER A 216 25.47 -3.35 -2.32
CA SER A 216 25.26 -2.74 -3.63
C SER A 216 24.32 -1.53 -3.56
N LEU A 217 24.36 -0.66 -4.56
CA LEU A 217 23.54 0.55 -4.58
C LEU A 217 22.03 0.24 -4.51
N ASP A 218 21.57 -0.83 -5.16
CA ASP A 218 20.18 -1.31 -5.06
C ASP A 218 19.81 -1.70 -3.62
N GLY A 219 20.71 -2.37 -2.89
CA GLY A 219 20.51 -2.68 -1.48
C GLY A 219 20.38 -1.42 -0.62
N PHE A 220 21.22 -0.41 -0.84
CA PHE A 220 21.09 0.90 -0.19
C PHE A 220 19.76 1.58 -0.51
N LEU A 221 19.32 1.55 -1.76
CA LEU A 221 18.06 2.15 -2.21
C LEU A 221 16.82 1.40 -1.69
N LEU A 222 16.95 0.15 -1.25
CA LEU A 222 15.87 -0.61 -0.62
C LEU A 222 15.66 -0.20 0.85
N THR A 223 16.67 0.38 1.50
CA THR A 223 16.62 0.69 2.94
C THR A 223 15.43 1.57 3.39
N PRO A 224 14.98 2.60 2.63
CA PRO A 224 13.79 3.38 3.04
C PRO A 224 12.49 2.57 2.99
N VAL A 225 12.38 1.64 2.03
CA VAL A 225 11.22 0.74 1.90
C VAL A 225 11.17 -0.23 3.09
N GLN A 226 12.32 -0.74 3.52
CA GLN A 226 12.41 -1.59 4.71
C GLN A 226 12.14 -0.81 5.99
N LYS A 227 12.72 0.39 6.12
CA LYS A 227 12.65 1.18 7.36
C LYS A 227 11.21 1.53 7.71
N ILE A 228 10.41 1.96 6.75
CA ILE A 228 9.01 2.34 7.00
C ILE A 228 8.15 1.16 7.47
N CYS A 229 8.45 -0.06 7.02
CA CYS A 229 7.79 -1.30 7.44
C CYS A 229 8.29 -1.82 8.80
N LYS A 230 9.49 -1.43 9.24
CA LYS A 230 10.08 -1.85 10.51
C LYS A 230 9.54 -1.08 11.72
N TYR A 231 9.08 0.17 11.55
CA TYR A 231 8.60 0.98 12.67
C TYR A 231 7.43 0.37 13.45
N PRO A 232 6.38 -0.20 12.83
CA PRO A 232 5.32 -0.87 13.58
C PRO A 232 5.85 -2.03 14.45
N LEU A 233 6.79 -2.81 13.94
CA LEU A 233 7.40 -3.92 14.67
C LEU A 233 8.25 -3.43 15.86
N GLN A 234 8.89 -2.28 15.71
CA GLN A 234 9.69 -1.61 16.73
C GLN A 234 8.84 -1.05 17.88
N LEU A 235 7.69 -0.45 17.55
CA LEU A 235 6.80 0.19 18.52
C LEU A 235 5.89 -0.79 19.25
N GLY A 236 5.60 -1.95 18.65
CA GLY A 236 4.81 -3.01 19.27
C GLY A 236 5.42 -3.58 20.55
N LEU A 237 6.71 -3.33 20.79
CA LEU A 237 7.44 -3.77 21.98
C LEU A 237 7.53 -2.70 23.09
N GLN A 238 6.92 -1.52 22.91
CA GLN A 238 7.05 -0.39 23.86
C GLN A 238 5.77 -0.04 24.63
N ASP A 239 4.69 -0.80 24.53
CA ASP A 239 3.37 -0.43 25.08
C ASP A 239 2.89 0.97 24.64
N VAL A 240 3.32 1.47 23.46
CA VAL A 240 2.92 2.78 22.92
C VAL A 240 1.86 2.59 21.83
N GLU A 241 0.65 2.23 22.24
CA GLU A 241 -0.45 1.85 21.35
C GLU A 241 -0.79 2.94 20.31
N ALA A 242 -0.79 4.21 20.72
CA ALA A 242 -1.10 5.32 19.82
C ALA A 242 -0.05 5.46 18.68
N ALA A 243 1.24 5.43 19.02
CA ALA A 243 2.32 5.54 18.03
C ALA A 243 2.38 4.31 17.12
N LEU A 244 2.14 3.11 17.69
CA LEU A 244 2.03 1.87 16.94
C LEU A 244 0.93 1.96 15.88
N ASN A 245 -0.28 2.38 16.28
CA ASN A 245 -1.41 2.51 15.36
C ASN A 245 -1.17 3.59 14.30
N ALA A 246 -0.53 4.71 14.67
CA ALA A 246 -0.11 5.73 13.71
C ALA A 246 0.83 5.16 12.65
N MET A 247 1.87 4.41 13.03
CA MET A 247 2.83 3.85 12.08
C MET A 247 2.27 2.66 11.28
N LYS A 248 1.40 1.83 11.87
CA LYS A 248 0.63 0.82 11.13
C LYS A 248 -0.21 1.49 10.04
N ASN A 249 -0.87 2.61 10.36
CA ASN A 249 -1.65 3.38 9.40
C ASN A 249 -0.77 3.98 8.29
N VAL A 250 0.41 4.55 8.62
CA VAL A 250 1.36 5.06 7.62
C VAL A 250 1.80 3.95 6.66
N ALA A 251 2.22 2.80 7.17
CA ALA A 251 2.64 1.66 6.35
C ALA A 251 1.49 1.15 5.46
N ARG A 252 0.28 1.03 6.02
CA ARG A 252 -0.93 0.65 5.28
C ARG A 252 -1.23 1.62 4.15
N LEU A 253 -1.18 2.94 4.40
CA LEU A 253 -1.46 3.97 3.40
C LEU A 253 -0.43 3.97 2.26
N ILE A 254 0.84 3.75 2.56
CA ILE A 254 1.89 3.63 1.55
C ILE A 254 1.65 2.41 0.67
N ASN A 255 1.37 1.25 1.28
CA ASN A 255 1.08 0.02 0.54
C ASN A 255 -0.17 0.15 -0.32
N GLU A 256 -1.22 0.75 0.24
CA GLU A 256 -2.48 0.99 -0.44
C GLU A 256 -2.31 1.91 -1.65
N ARG A 257 -1.55 3.00 -1.50
CA ARG A 257 -1.27 3.90 -2.61
C ARG A 257 -0.46 3.26 -3.73
N LYS A 258 0.49 2.39 -3.37
CA LYS A 258 1.23 1.59 -4.36
C LYS A 258 0.28 0.67 -5.12
N ARG A 259 -0.60 -0.04 -4.41
CA ARG A 259 -1.64 -0.89 -5.01
C ARG A 259 -2.55 -0.12 -5.97
N ARG A 260 -3.01 1.09 -5.59
CA ARG A 260 -3.83 1.94 -6.46
C ARG A 260 -3.10 2.32 -7.75
N LEU A 261 -1.84 2.74 -7.66
CA LEU A 261 -1.05 3.06 -8.86
C LEU A 261 -0.86 1.85 -9.79
N GLU A 262 -0.62 0.67 -9.24
CA GLU A 262 -0.54 -0.58 -10.02
C GLU A 262 -1.90 -0.96 -10.64
N ASN A 263 -3.01 -0.55 -10.03
CA ASN A 263 -4.35 -0.81 -10.54
C ASN A 263 -4.74 0.13 -11.70
N ILE A 264 -4.15 1.32 -11.83
CA ILE A 264 -4.46 2.25 -12.93
C ILE A 264 -4.29 1.57 -14.29
N ASP A 265 -3.16 0.91 -14.51
CA ASP A 265 -2.90 0.20 -15.78
C ASP A 265 -3.88 -0.96 -15.99
N LYS A 266 -4.27 -1.66 -14.92
CA LYS A 266 -5.26 -2.74 -14.98
C LYS A 266 -6.65 -2.21 -15.35
N ILE A 267 -7.06 -1.05 -14.81
CA ILE A 267 -8.34 -0.41 -15.13
C ILE A 267 -8.35 0.05 -16.59
N ALA A 268 -7.26 0.66 -17.08
CA ALA A 268 -7.15 1.05 -18.49
C ALA A 268 -7.24 -0.15 -19.43
N GLN A 269 -6.51 -1.23 -19.12
CA GLN A 269 -6.55 -2.47 -19.89
C GLN A 269 -7.93 -3.12 -19.83
N TRP A 270 -8.53 -3.21 -18.65
CA TRP A 270 -9.89 -3.70 -18.45
C TRP A 270 -10.88 -2.92 -19.31
N GLN A 271 -10.87 -1.58 -19.27
CA GLN A 271 -11.77 -0.75 -20.05
C GLN A 271 -11.59 -0.99 -21.56
N SER A 272 -10.34 -1.13 -22.03
CA SER A 272 -10.05 -1.43 -23.44
C SER A 272 -10.58 -2.80 -23.90
N SER A 273 -10.81 -3.72 -22.96
CA SER A 273 -11.40 -5.04 -23.23
C SER A 273 -12.93 -5.03 -23.29
N ILE A 274 -13.58 -3.94 -22.87
CA ILE A 274 -15.04 -3.80 -22.87
C ILE A 274 -15.51 -3.30 -24.24
N GLU A 275 -16.42 -4.04 -24.88
CA GLU A 275 -17.03 -3.63 -26.15
C GLU A 275 -18.16 -2.61 -25.94
N ASP A 276 -18.47 -1.85 -26.99
CA ASP A 276 -19.50 -0.81 -27.01
C ASP A 276 -19.33 0.25 -25.91
N TRP A 277 -18.09 0.59 -25.54
CA TRP A 277 -17.82 1.58 -24.50
C TRP A 277 -18.38 2.96 -24.86
N GLU A 278 -19.20 3.54 -23.97
CA GLU A 278 -19.75 4.88 -24.10
C GLU A 278 -19.40 5.76 -22.89
N GLY A 279 -19.16 7.05 -23.14
CA GLY A 279 -18.81 8.03 -22.11
C GLY A 279 -17.31 8.15 -21.84
N GLU A 280 -16.95 8.86 -20.77
CA GLU A 280 -15.56 9.12 -20.42
C GLU A 280 -14.82 7.88 -19.92
N ASP A 281 -13.49 7.91 -19.99
CA ASP A 281 -12.61 6.88 -19.41
C ASP A 281 -12.85 6.77 -17.90
N VAL A 282 -12.83 5.56 -17.35
CA VAL A 282 -12.99 5.34 -15.89
C VAL A 282 -11.95 6.12 -15.10
N LEU A 283 -10.71 6.16 -15.60
CA LEU A 283 -9.59 6.89 -15.00
C LEU A 283 -9.75 8.41 -14.97
N SER A 284 -10.80 8.97 -15.58
CA SER A 284 -11.11 10.41 -15.47
C SER A 284 -11.61 10.80 -14.08
N ARG A 285 -12.32 9.88 -13.41
CA ARG A 285 -12.94 10.10 -12.08
C ARG A 285 -12.55 9.05 -11.05
N SER A 286 -12.01 7.91 -11.47
CA SER A 286 -11.77 6.76 -10.58
C SER A 286 -10.31 6.31 -10.65
N SER A 287 -9.83 5.74 -9.56
CA SER A 287 -8.47 5.21 -9.42
C SER A 287 -8.42 3.77 -8.92
N GLU A 288 -9.56 3.20 -8.53
CA GLU A 288 -9.60 1.90 -7.88
C GLU A 288 -10.89 1.11 -8.18
N LEU A 289 -10.74 -0.17 -8.51
CA LEU A 289 -11.85 -1.13 -8.50
C LEU A 289 -12.03 -1.71 -7.09
N ILE A 290 -13.15 -1.40 -6.46
CA ILE A 290 -13.45 -1.78 -5.07
C ILE A 290 -14.10 -3.16 -5.03
N PHE A 291 -15.07 -3.40 -5.90
CA PHE A 291 -15.74 -4.69 -5.97
C PHE A 291 -16.31 -4.98 -7.36
N SER A 292 -16.42 -6.26 -7.70
CA SER A 292 -17.10 -6.69 -8.91
C SER A 292 -17.87 -7.98 -8.67
N GLY A 293 -19.02 -8.11 -9.34
CA GLY A 293 -19.87 -9.29 -9.20
C GLY A 293 -21.09 -9.25 -10.10
N GLU A 294 -21.71 -10.41 -10.27
CA GLU A 294 -23.00 -10.51 -10.98
C GLU A 294 -24.15 -10.09 -10.06
N LEU A 295 -24.99 -9.20 -10.55
CA LEU A 295 -26.27 -8.84 -9.93
C LEU A 295 -27.38 -8.87 -10.97
N THR A 296 -28.59 -9.08 -10.50
CA THR A 296 -29.79 -8.95 -11.32
C THR A 296 -30.32 -7.54 -11.17
N LYS A 297 -30.28 -6.76 -12.24
CA LYS A 297 -30.91 -5.44 -12.32
C LYS A 297 -32.39 -5.60 -12.67
N LEU A 298 -33.27 -5.00 -11.88
CA LEU A 298 -34.68 -4.85 -12.18
C LEU A 298 -34.90 -3.41 -12.70
N SER A 299 -35.57 -3.27 -13.84
CA SER A 299 -35.88 -1.97 -14.46
C SER A 299 -37.40 -1.77 -14.58
N GLN A 300 -37.87 -0.53 -14.47
CA GLN A 300 -39.23 -0.14 -14.83
C GLN A 300 -39.31 0.18 -16.33
N PRO A 301 -40.50 0.12 -17.00
CA PRO A 301 -41.84 -0.20 -16.47
C PRO A 301 -42.28 -1.67 -16.68
N GLN A 302 -41.53 -2.47 -17.43
CA GLN A 302 -41.71 -3.92 -17.49
C GLN A 302 -40.62 -4.53 -16.62
N ALA A 303 -40.98 -5.34 -15.62
CA ALA A 303 -40.12 -6.06 -14.67
C ALA A 303 -39.14 -7.05 -15.36
N LYS A 304 -38.40 -6.60 -16.37
CA LYS A 304 -37.40 -7.35 -17.09
C LYS A 304 -36.18 -7.43 -16.18
N SER A 305 -36.02 -8.62 -15.62
CA SER A 305 -34.82 -9.03 -14.91
C SER A 305 -33.65 -9.10 -15.89
N GLN A 306 -32.60 -8.33 -15.61
CA GLN A 306 -31.39 -8.26 -16.42
C GLN A 306 -30.18 -8.68 -15.59
N GLN A 307 -29.65 -9.87 -15.84
CA GLN A 307 -28.37 -10.26 -15.25
C GLN A 307 -27.26 -9.42 -15.89
N ARG A 308 -26.47 -8.75 -15.06
CA ARG A 308 -25.35 -7.89 -15.48
C ARG A 308 -24.15 -8.16 -14.57
N MET A 309 -22.97 -7.97 -15.14
CA MET A 309 -21.73 -7.91 -14.37
C MET A 309 -21.50 -6.45 -13.97
N PHE A 310 -21.39 -6.20 -12.66
CA PHE A 310 -21.18 -4.86 -12.11
C PHE A 310 -19.73 -4.72 -11.63
N PHE A 311 -19.19 -3.52 -11.79
CA PHE A 311 -17.84 -3.11 -11.41
C PHE A 311 -17.96 -1.78 -10.66
N LEU A 312 -17.79 -1.82 -9.34
CA LEU A 312 -17.84 -0.65 -8.46
C LEU A 312 -16.43 -0.07 -8.33
N PHE A 313 -16.27 1.16 -8.80
CA PHE A 313 -15.10 1.97 -8.63
C PHE A 313 -15.37 3.08 -7.60
N ASP A 314 -14.34 3.78 -7.15
CA ASP A 314 -14.49 5.08 -6.49
C ASP A 314 -15.25 6.05 -7.43
N HIS A 315 -16.26 6.74 -6.90
CA HIS A 315 -17.15 7.70 -7.59
C HIS A 315 -18.16 7.13 -8.58
N GLN A 316 -17.98 5.92 -9.13
CA GLN A 316 -18.88 5.41 -10.17
C GLN A 316 -18.97 3.88 -10.19
N MET A 317 -20.08 3.36 -10.68
CA MET A 317 -20.28 1.93 -10.91
C MET A 317 -20.65 1.67 -12.37
N VAL A 318 -19.91 0.78 -13.04
CA VAL A 318 -20.15 0.37 -14.43
C VAL A 318 -20.81 -1.00 -14.48
N PHE A 319 -21.72 -1.23 -15.42
CA PHE A 319 -22.31 -2.56 -15.62
C PHE A 319 -22.33 -3.00 -17.09
N CYS A 320 -22.00 -4.28 -17.29
CA CYS A 320 -21.84 -4.89 -18.60
C CYS A 320 -22.77 -6.11 -18.76
N LYS A 321 -23.10 -6.43 -20.01
CA LYS A 321 -23.71 -7.70 -20.39
C LYS A 321 -22.61 -8.67 -20.80
N LYS A 322 -22.53 -9.83 -20.15
CA LYS A 322 -21.64 -10.93 -20.55
C LYS A 322 -22.22 -11.61 -21.79
N VAL A 323 -21.41 -11.73 -22.84
CA VAL A 323 -21.74 -12.42 -24.10
C VAL A 323 -20.74 -13.55 -24.26
N THR A 324 -21.24 -14.78 -24.44
CA THR A 324 -20.44 -16.01 -24.54
C THR A 324 -20.39 -16.54 -25.97
N PHE A 325 -20.05 -15.68 -26.94
CA PHE A 325 -19.88 -16.10 -28.33
C PHE A 325 -18.41 -15.92 -28.72
N TYR A 326 -17.72 -17.02 -29.02
CA TYR A 326 -16.27 -17.10 -29.28
C TYR A 326 -15.35 -16.64 -28.14
N GLY A 327 -15.82 -16.71 -26.90
CA GLY A 327 -15.09 -16.26 -25.71
C GLY A 327 -16.03 -15.55 -24.74
N VAL A 328 -15.54 -15.17 -23.57
CA VAL A 328 -16.28 -14.30 -22.65
C VAL A 328 -15.96 -12.85 -23.00
N ILE A 329 -16.91 -12.16 -23.64
CA ILE A 329 -16.82 -10.73 -23.95
C ILE A 329 -17.81 -9.97 -23.07
N CYS A 330 -17.41 -8.82 -22.56
CA CYS A 330 -18.27 -7.93 -21.78
C CYS A 330 -18.64 -6.71 -22.63
N CYS A 331 -19.92 -6.53 -22.94
CA CYS A 331 -20.40 -5.34 -23.65
C CYS A 331 -20.94 -4.33 -22.64
N TYR A 332 -20.50 -3.08 -22.73
CA TYR A 332 -20.98 -1.99 -21.89
C TYR A 332 -22.49 -1.80 -22.01
N LYS A 333 -23.15 -1.49 -20.89
CA LYS A 333 -24.60 -1.23 -20.85
C LYS A 333 -24.98 0.01 -20.04
N GLY A 334 -24.06 0.60 -19.29
CA GLY A 334 -24.28 1.84 -18.57
C GLY A 334 -23.36 2.00 -17.37
N ARG A 335 -23.46 3.16 -16.76
CA ARG A 335 -22.77 3.54 -15.53
C ARG A 335 -23.71 4.30 -14.60
N VAL A 336 -23.36 4.33 -13.33
CA VAL A 336 -24.08 5.02 -12.26
C VAL A 336 -23.08 5.92 -11.53
N ASP A 337 -23.41 7.19 -11.37
CA ASP A 337 -22.63 8.13 -10.55
C ASP A 337 -22.94 7.88 -9.08
N MET A 338 -21.95 7.39 -8.33
CA MET A 338 -22.15 7.01 -6.92
C MET A 338 -22.11 8.22 -5.98
N ASP A 339 -21.62 9.37 -6.44
CA ASP A 339 -21.55 10.60 -5.62
C ASP A 339 -22.92 11.17 -5.29
N HIS A 340 -23.93 10.81 -6.08
CA HIS A 340 -25.30 11.28 -5.93
C HIS A 340 -26.29 10.14 -5.65
N MET A 341 -25.80 8.98 -5.21
CA MET A 341 -26.62 7.80 -4.95
C MET A 341 -26.63 7.43 -3.47
N GLU A 342 -27.82 7.15 -2.96
CA GLU A 342 -28.03 6.55 -1.65
C GLU A 342 -28.28 5.05 -1.80
N VAL A 343 -27.61 4.25 -0.97
CA VAL A 343 -27.75 2.79 -0.97
C VAL A 343 -28.64 2.37 0.21
N THR A 344 -29.75 1.70 -0.09
CA THR A 344 -30.68 1.17 0.92
C THR A 344 -30.67 -0.35 0.90
N ASP A 345 -30.47 -0.96 2.07
CA ASP A 345 -30.69 -2.40 2.27
C ASP A 345 -32.21 -2.69 2.26
N LEU A 346 -32.66 -3.63 1.42
CA LEU A 346 -34.07 -4.03 1.35
C LEU A 346 -34.30 -5.42 1.98
N GLU A 347 -35.31 -5.52 2.82
CA GLU A 347 -35.78 -6.81 3.34
C GLU A 347 -36.42 -7.66 2.24
N ASP A 348 -36.36 -8.98 2.42
CA ASP A 348 -37.04 -9.92 1.53
C ASP A 348 -38.55 -9.74 1.66
N GLY A 349 -39.24 -9.60 0.52
CA GLY A 349 -40.67 -9.34 0.52
C GLY A 349 -41.11 -8.48 -0.65
N LYS A 350 -42.23 -7.78 -0.48
CA LYS A 350 -42.82 -6.97 -1.54
C LYS A 350 -42.32 -5.53 -1.44
N GLU A 351 -41.55 -5.09 -2.44
CA GLU A 351 -41.09 -3.70 -2.52
C GLU A 351 -42.24 -2.82 -3.00
N LYS A 352 -42.61 -1.83 -2.17
CA LYS A 352 -43.81 -0.99 -2.35
C LYS A 352 -43.71 -0.09 -3.58
N ASP A 353 -42.52 0.46 -3.84
CA ASP A 353 -42.28 1.41 -4.94
C ASP A 353 -42.41 0.75 -6.32
N PHE A 354 -42.18 -0.57 -6.41
CA PHE A 354 -42.16 -1.32 -7.67
C PHE A 354 -43.28 -2.35 -7.78
N ASN A 355 -43.98 -2.64 -6.69
CA ASN A 355 -44.99 -3.70 -6.59
C ASN A 355 -44.43 -5.09 -7.00
N ILE A 356 -43.14 -5.33 -6.78
CA ILE A 356 -42.42 -6.57 -7.13
C ILE A 356 -41.93 -7.27 -5.86
N SER A 357 -41.98 -8.60 -5.86
CA SER A 357 -41.35 -9.42 -4.81
C SER A 357 -39.85 -9.52 -5.05
N VAL A 358 -39.06 -9.14 -4.05
CA VAL A 358 -37.61 -9.12 -4.10
C VAL A 358 -37.01 -10.04 -3.05
N LYS A 359 -35.85 -10.59 -3.38
CA LYS A 359 -35.04 -11.43 -2.48
C LYS A 359 -33.58 -11.04 -2.59
N ASN A 360 -32.89 -10.91 -1.46
CA ASN A 360 -31.51 -10.46 -1.36
C ASN A 360 -31.27 -9.16 -2.14
N ALA A 361 -32.16 -8.17 -1.98
CA ALA A 361 -32.14 -6.95 -2.78
C ALA A 361 -31.53 -5.74 -2.04
N LEU A 362 -31.03 -4.80 -2.83
CA LEU A 362 -30.63 -3.46 -2.41
C LEU A 362 -31.13 -2.43 -3.43
N LYS A 363 -31.36 -1.21 -2.97
CA LYS A 363 -31.84 -0.09 -3.78
C LYS A 363 -30.77 0.97 -3.88
N LEU A 364 -30.52 1.46 -5.09
CA LEU A 364 -29.76 2.69 -5.34
C LEU A 364 -30.75 3.77 -5.74
N ARG A 365 -30.82 4.85 -4.97
CA ARG A 365 -31.73 5.97 -5.23
C ARG A 365 -30.91 7.23 -5.45
N SER A 366 -31.18 7.96 -6.54
CA SER A 366 -30.57 9.26 -6.75
C SER A 366 -31.06 10.28 -5.73
N LEU A 367 -30.14 11.07 -5.19
CA LEU A 367 -30.44 12.18 -4.28
C LEU A 367 -30.95 13.43 -5.03
N CYS A 368 -30.69 13.53 -6.34
CA CYS A 368 -30.95 14.72 -7.14
C CYS A 368 -31.97 14.49 -8.28
N GLY A 369 -32.60 13.31 -8.35
CA GLY A 369 -33.57 12.96 -9.39
C GLY A 369 -34.36 11.69 -9.09
N ASP A 370 -35.20 11.28 -10.04
CA ASP A 370 -36.11 10.13 -9.89
C ASP A 370 -35.47 8.78 -10.30
N GLU A 371 -34.15 8.75 -10.52
CA GLU A 371 -33.46 7.54 -10.93
C GLU A 371 -33.35 6.55 -9.76
N VAL A 372 -33.86 5.33 -9.98
CA VAL A 372 -33.81 4.25 -8.99
C VAL A 372 -33.37 2.95 -9.66
N HIS A 373 -32.36 2.30 -9.10
CA HIS A 373 -31.91 0.97 -9.53
C HIS A 373 -32.17 -0.05 -8.42
N LEU A 374 -32.90 -1.10 -8.77
CA LEU A 374 -33.18 -2.22 -7.86
C LEU A 374 -32.30 -3.41 -8.26
N LEU A 375 -31.44 -3.84 -7.35
CA LEU A 375 -30.40 -4.84 -7.60
C LEU A 375 -30.58 -6.03 -6.67
N CYS A 376 -30.65 -7.24 -7.22
CA CYS A 376 -30.82 -8.48 -6.46
C CYS A 376 -29.58 -9.37 -6.58
N ALA A 377 -29.06 -9.83 -5.43
CA ALA A 377 -27.98 -10.81 -5.37
C ALA A 377 -28.53 -12.24 -5.37
N LYS A 378 -27.76 -13.19 -5.92
CA LYS A 378 -28.14 -14.62 -5.92
C LYS A 378 -28.17 -15.23 -4.51
N LYS A 379 -27.32 -14.72 -3.61
CA LYS A 379 -27.12 -15.22 -2.25
C LYS A 379 -27.07 -14.08 -1.23
N PRO A 380 -27.52 -14.29 0.02
CA PRO A 380 -27.49 -13.27 1.05
C PRO A 380 -26.05 -12.82 1.39
N GLU A 381 -25.07 -13.72 1.36
CA GLU A 381 -23.66 -13.37 1.62
C GLU A 381 -23.13 -12.42 0.54
N LEU A 382 -23.55 -12.60 -0.72
CA LEU A 382 -23.17 -11.71 -1.81
C LEU A 382 -23.81 -10.33 -1.66
N LYS A 383 -25.09 -10.25 -1.23
CA LYS A 383 -25.74 -8.98 -0.88
C LYS A 383 -24.94 -8.23 0.19
N GLN A 384 -24.56 -8.93 1.27
CA GLN A 384 -23.79 -8.33 2.36
C GLN A 384 -22.41 -7.84 1.89
N ARG A 385 -21.75 -8.57 0.99
CA ARG A 385 -20.49 -8.10 0.38
C ARG A 385 -20.67 -6.84 -0.45
N TRP A 386 -21.76 -6.74 -1.23
CA TRP A 386 -22.07 -5.52 -1.99
C TRP A 386 -22.37 -4.33 -1.09
N LEU A 387 -23.17 -4.49 -0.03
CA LEU A 387 -23.46 -3.43 0.93
C LEU A 387 -22.18 -2.91 1.61
N ARG A 388 -21.28 -3.82 2.02
CA ARG A 388 -19.97 -3.44 2.55
C ARG A 388 -19.13 -2.70 1.52
N ALA A 389 -19.10 -3.17 0.27
CA ALA A 389 -18.34 -2.53 -0.80
C ALA A 389 -18.83 -1.09 -1.09
N PHE A 390 -20.15 -0.84 -1.08
CA PHE A 390 -20.70 0.51 -1.20
C PHE A 390 -20.31 1.41 -0.01
N ALA A 391 -20.33 0.87 1.22
CA ALA A 391 -19.91 1.61 2.40
C ALA A 391 -18.40 1.90 2.41
N ASP A 392 -17.57 0.94 1.95
CA ASP A 392 -16.13 1.13 1.74
C ASP A 392 -15.86 2.23 0.71
N GLU A 393 -16.60 2.23 -0.39
CA GLU A 393 -16.50 3.21 -1.47
C GLU A 393 -16.80 4.63 -0.99
N ARG A 394 -17.89 4.84 -0.24
CA ARG A 394 -18.21 6.16 0.33
C ARG A 394 -17.16 6.63 1.35
N ARG A 395 -16.66 5.74 2.22
CA ARG A 395 -15.57 6.06 3.16
C ARG A 395 -14.29 6.45 2.44
N GLN A 396 -13.96 5.75 1.36
CA GLN A 396 -12.78 6.03 0.56
C GLN A 396 -12.86 7.40 -0.13
N VAL A 397 -13.97 7.69 -0.80
CA VAL A 397 -14.18 8.99 -1.47
C VAL A 397 -14.08 10.15 -0.47
N GLN A 398 -14.68 10.02 0.71
CA GLN A 398 -14.58 11.03 1.76
C GLN A 398 -13.13 11.25 2.21
N HIS A 399 -12.39 10.17 2.45
CA HIS A 399 -10.99 10.25 2.88
C HIS A 399 -10.07 10.88 1.81
N ASP A 400 -10.28 10.54 0.54
CA ASP A 400 -9.51 11.08 -0.57
C ASP A 400 -9.77 12.60 -0.72
N GLN A 401 -11.02 13.05 -0.58
CA GLN A 401 -11.38 14.47 -0.58
C GLN A 401 -10.71 15.24 0.59
N GLU A 402 -10.74 14.70 1.80
CA GLU A 402 -10.08 15.30 2.97
C GLU A 402 -8.56 15.39 2.77
N THR A 403 -7.95 14.37 2.18
CA THR A 403 -6.51 14.32 1.92
C THR A 403 -6.09 15.31 0.83
N GLU A 404 -6.90 15.49 -0.22
CA GLU A 404 -6.64 16.48 -1.27
C GLU A 404 -6.82 17.93 -0.79
N GLN A 405 -7.79 18.18 0.08
CA GLN A 405 -7.98 19.48 0.72
C GLN A 405 -6.81 19.82 1.65
N ASN A 406 -6.37 18.87 2.49
CA ASN A 406 -5.21 19.05 3.38
C ASN A 406 -3.89 19.26 2.61
N ARG A 407 -3.77 18.69 1.40
CA ARG A 407 -2.63 18.93 0.50
C ARG A 407 -2.67 20.27 -0.23
N SER A 408 -3.85 20.77 -0.59
CA SER A 408 -3.96 22.12 -1.16
C SER A 408 -3.58 23.22 -0.16
N ILE A 409 -3.66 22.93 1.14
CA ILE A 409 -3.17 23.81 2.21
C ILE A 409 -1.64 23.70 2.37
N THR A 410 -1.01 22.62 1.90
CA THR A 410 0.45 22.38 1.99
C THR A 410 1.04 22.00 0.62
N ALA A 411 1.36 23.02 -0.18
CA ALA A 411 2.07 22.98 -1.47
C ALA A 411 1.32 22.39 -2.67
N GLY A 412 1.14 23.24 -3.68
CA GLY A 412 0.34 22.98 -4.88
C GLY A 412 0.92 21.98 -5.89
N ASN A 413 0.00 21.46 -6.70
CA ASN A 413 0.19 20.87 -8.03
C ASN A 413 1.09 19.63 -8.13
N ARG A 414 0.56 18.46 -7.74
CA ARG A 414 1.12 17.16 -8.17
C ARG A 414 0.10 16.20 -8.83
N THR A 415 -1.19 16.28 -8.49
CA THR A 415 -2.23 15.41 -9.10
C THR A 415 -2.44 15.68 -10.60
N ARG A 416 -2.33 16.95 -11.04
CA ARG A 416 -2.37 17.31 -12.48
C ARG A 416 -1.20 16.76 -13.31
N LEU A 417 -0.04 16.50 -12.69
CA LEU A 417 1.17 16.07 -13.41
C LEU A 417 1.15 14.57 -13.72
N LEU A 418 0.55 13.75 -12.85
CA LEU A 418 0.40 12.30 -13.10
C LEU A 418 -0.54 12.03 -14.27
N LEU A 419 -1.71 12.71 -14.29
CA LEU A 419 -2.67 12.65 -15.40
C LEU A 419 -2.09 13.19 -16.72
N ARG A 420 -1.26 14.24 -16.65
CA ARG A 420 -0.57 14.79 -17.84
C ARG A 420 0.49 13.82 -18.39
N SER A 421 1.29 13.21 -17.50
CA SER A 421 2.29 12.21 -17.91
C SER A 421 1.70 10.94 -18.53
N TYR A 422 0.46 10.60 -18.17
CA TYR A 422 -0.29 9.49 -18.74
C TYR A 422 -0.93 9.86 -20.09
N ARG A 423 -1.47 11.08 -20.23
CA ARG A 423 -1.94 11.62 -21.51
C ARG A 423 -0.81 11.71 -22.54
N ASP A 424 0.37 12.13 -22.12
CA ASP A 424 1.54 12.22 -23.01
C ASP A 424 2.03 10.82 -23.46
N ARG A 425 1.93 9.79 -22.59
CA ARG A 425 2.25 8.39 -22.93
C ARG A 425 1.23 7.73 -23.86
N THR A 426 -0.06 8.04 -23.71
CA THR A 426 -1.13 7.46 -24.54
C THR A 426 -1.27 8.14 -25.91
N ALA A 427 -0.87 9.42 -26.03
CA ALA A 427 -0.83 10.12 -27.31
C ALA A 427 0.23 9.56 -28.27
N LEU A 428 1.35 9.03 -27.76
CA LEU A 428 2.41 8.42 -28.57
C LEU A 428 2.04 7.02 -29.13
N ASN A 429 1.07 6.33 -28.54
CA ASN A 429 0.66 4.97 -28.93
C ASN A 429 -0.60 4.92 -29.82
N LYS A 430 -1.24 6.06 -30.10
CA LYS A 430 -2.35 6.12 -31.06
C LYS A 430 -1.83 6.62 -32.40
N GLY A 431 -1.38 5.68 -33.24
CA GLY A 431 -1.22 5.94 -34.68
C GLY A 431 -2.56 6.38 -35.31
N PRO A 432 -2.54 7.11 -36.44
CA PRO A 432 -3.76 7.62 -37.05
C PRO A 432 -4.70 6.46 -37.42
N ARG A 433 -5.92 6.48 -36.86
CA ARG A 433 -6.99 5.54 -37.24
C ARG A 433 -7.36 5.83 -38.69
N THR A 434 -7.10 4.88 -39.57
CA THR A 434 -7.62 4.90 -40.95
C THR A 434 -9.15 4.79 -40.91
N PRO A 435 -9.88 5.64 -41.66
CA PRO A 435 -11.31 5.44 -41.82
C PRO A 435 -11.54 4.18 -42.67
N TYR A 436 -12.39 3.28 -42.19
CA TYR A 436 -12.84 2.11 -42.93
C TYR A 436 -13.43 2.55 -44.28
N SER A 437 -12.85 2.05 -45.38
CA SER A 437 -13.39 2.19 -46.72
C SER A 437 -14.70 1.41 -46.85
N GLN A 438 -15.77 2.09 -47.24
CA GLN A 438 -17.03 1.46 -47.64
C GLN A 438 -16.81 0.58 -48.88
N SER A 439 -17.21 -0.68 -48.79
CA SER A 439 -17.29 -1.59 -49.94
C SER A 439 -18.46 -1.20 -50.85
N PRO A 440 -18.33 -1.22 -52.20
CA PRO A 440 -19.44 -0.90 -53.10
C PRO A 440 -20.42 -2.08 -53.24
N PRO A 441 -21.68 -1.83 -53.64
CA PRO A 441 -22.70 -2.87 -53.75
C PRO A 441 -22.48 -3.73 -55.00
N TYR A 442 -22.62 -5.04 -54.83
CA TYR A 442 -22.63 -6.02 -55.92
C TYR A 442 -23.90 -5.88 -56.77
N ASN A 443 -23.74 -5.53 -58.05
CA ASN A 443 -24.76 -5.75 -59.08
C ASN A 443 -24.80 -7.23 -59.47
N LYS A 444 -25.99 -7.83 -59.46
CA LYS A 444 -26.28 -9.11 -60.11
C LYS A 444 -26.50 -8.89 -61.62
N PRO A 445 -26.07 -9.80 -62.49
CA PRO A 445 -26.81 -10.13 -63.70
C PRO A 445 -27.97 -11.07 -63.41
#